data_AF-A0A958VCF9-F1
#
_entry.id   AF-A0A958VCF9-F1
#
_cell.length_a   1.000
_cell.length_b   1.000
_cell.length_c   1.000
_cell.angle_alpha   90.00
_cell.angle_beta   90.00
_cell.angle_gamma   90.00
#
_symmetry.space_group_name_H-M   'P 1'
#
loop_
_entity.id
_entity.type
_entity.pdbx_description
1 polymer ?
#
loop_
_entity_poly.entity_id
_entity_poly.type
_entity_poly.pdbx_seq_one_letter_code
_entity_poly.pdbx_strand_id
1 'polypeptide(L)' 'GCGTCHISIKTKGDELLPDPEDDESFMLDTLGNRVENSRLSCQLKLTNKLHEAEIRILGDG' A
#
# COMPACT_ATOMS: atom_id res chain seq x y z
N GLY A 1 11.07 -3.08 -8.14
CA GLY A 1 9.76 -3.75 -8.28
C GLY A 1 9.12 -3.35 -9.61
N CYS A 2 7.91 -3.80 -9.90
CA CYS A 2 7.21 -3.52 -11.16
C CYS A 2 5.94 -2.66 -11.02
N GLY A 3 5.60 -2.18 -9.81
CA GLY A 3 4.41 -1.35 -9.57
C GLY A 3 3.05 -2.05 -9.72
N THR A 4 2.98 -3.20 -10.40
CA THR A 4 1.72 -3.94 -10.70
C THR A 4 0.90 -4.39 -9.49
N CYS A 5 1.50 -4.38 -8.30
CA CYS A 5 0.86 -4.73 -7.03
C CYS A 5 0.43 -3.50 -6.21
N HIS A 6 0.36 -2.32 -6.83
CA HIS A 6 -0.03 -1.07 -6.18
C HIS A 6 -1.49 -1.10 -5.74
N ILE A 7 -1.69 -0.78 -4.46
CA ILE A 7 -2.98 -0.67 -3.81
C ILE A 7 -3.03 0.57 -2.92
N SER A 8 -4.22 1.05 -2.59
CA SER A 8 -4.45 1.83 -1.39
C SER A 8 -5.07 0.96 -0.31
N ILE A 9 -4.68 1.15 0.94
CA ILE A 9 -5.20 0.39 2.07
C ILE A 9 -5.69 1.31 3.20
N LYS A 10 -6.85 1.02 3.78
CA LYS A 10 -7.39 1.71 4.95
C LYS A 10 -7.74 0.69 6.03
N THR A 11 -7.08 0.79 7.18
CA THR A 11 -7.35 -0.03 8.36
C THR A 11 -8.58 0.48 9.12
N LYS A 12 -9.17 -0.39 9.93
CA LYS A 12 -10.28 -0.01 10.81
C LYS A 12 -9.74 0.83 11.98
N GLY A 13 -10.46 1.91 12.32
CA GLY A 13 -10.18 2.69 13.54
C GLY A 13 -8.91 3.54 13.49
N ASP A 14 -8.46 3.97 12.30
CA ASP A 14 -7.28 4.81 12.08
C ASP A 14 -5.96 4.20 12.62
N GLU A 15 -5.89 2.86 12.72
CA GLU A 15 -4.65 2.17 13.07
C GLU A 15 -3.60 2.40 11.98
N LEU A 16 -2.55 3.17 12.30
CA LEU A 16 -1.46 3.42 11.37
C LEU A 16 -0.70 2.12 11.06
N LEU A 17 -0.57 1.84 9.77
CA LEU A 17 0.37 0.84 9.27
C LEU A 17 1.79 1.38 9.40
N PRO A 18 2.80 0.51 9.52
CA PRO A 18 4.18 0.92 9.38
C PRO A 18 4.37 1.63 8.04
N ASP A 19 5.20 2.66 8.03
CA ASP A 19 5.63 3.31 6.79
C ASP A 19 6.20 2.29 5.80
N PRO A 20 6.05 2.54 4.49
CA PRO A 20 6.73 1.72 3.48
C PRO A 20 8.24 1.76 3.68
N GLU A 21 8.92 0.65 3.40
CA GLU A 21 10.38 0.62 3.41
C GLU A 21 10.95 1.51 2.28
N ASP A 22 12.20 1.93 2.38
CA ASP A 22 12.81 2.89 1.43
C ASP A 22 12.67 2.45 -0.04
N ASP A 23 12.91 1.17 -0.33
CA ASP A 23 12.75 0.59 -1.67
C ASP A 23 11.29 0.59 -2.15
N GLU A 24 10.34 0.37 -1.24
CA GLU A 24 8.91 0.45 -1.52
C GLU A 24 8.50 1.91 -1.81
N SER A 25 8.94 2.86 -0.98
CA SER A 25 8.66 4.28 -1.19
C SER A 25 9.24 4.79 -2.50
N PHE A 26 10.50 4.46 -2.79
CA PHE A 26 11.15 4.82 -4.06
C PHE A 26 10.36 4.29 -5.25
N MET A 27 9.85 3.05 -5.17
CA MET A 27 9.00 2.49 -6.22
C MET A 27 7.66 3.21 -6.33
N LEU A 28 6.99 3.49 -5.21
CA LEU A 28 5.71 4.21 -5.19
C LEU A 28 5.85 5.62 -5.78
N ASP A 29 6.99 6.29 -5.58
CA ASP A 29 7.29 7.61 -6.16
C ASP A 29 7.39 7.60 -7.69
N THR A 30 7.61 6.43 -8.28
CA THR A 30 7.60 6.28 -9.75
C THR A 30 6.19 6.15 -10.34
N LEU A 31 5.16 5.95 -9.50
CA LEU A 31 3.77 5.73 -9.93
C LEU A 31 2.99 7.05 -9.98
N GLY A 32 2.35 7.33 -11.13
CA GLY A 32 1.64 8.59 -11.35
C GLY A 32 0.36 8.76 -10.52
N ASN A 33 -0.15 7.67 -9.96
CA ASN A 33 -1.38 7.60 -9.18
C ASN A 33 -1.13 7.32 -7.68
N ARG A 34 0.08 7.59 -7.16
CA ARG A 34 0.39 7.45 -5.73
C ARG A 34 -0.53 8.34 -4.89
N VAL A 35 -1.18 7.72 -3.92
CA VAL A 35 -1.94 8.37 -2.82
C VAL A 35 -1.27 8.14 -1.46
N GLU A 36 -1.68 8.88 -0.43
CA GLU A 36 -1.11 8.85 0.93
C GLU A 36 -1.01 7.43 1.52
N ASN A 37 -2.07 6.64 1.37
CA ASN A 37 -2.13 5.28 1.89
C ASN A 37 -1.77 4.21 0.84
N SER A 38 -0.93 4.57 -0.13
CA SER A 38 -0.42 3.63 -1.14
C SER A 38 0.55 2.63 -0.55
N ARG A 39 0.42 1.38 -0.96
CA ARG A 39 1.34 0.29 -0.64
C ARG A 39 1.53 -0.62 -1.84
N LEU A 40 2.65 -1.34 -1.87
CA LEU A 40 2.84 -2.49 -2.73
C LEU A 40 2.35 -3.73 -1.97
N SER A 41 1.29 -4.37 -2.45
CA SER A 41 0.67 -5.48 -1.74
C SER A 41 1.62 -6.66 -1.51
N CYS A 42 2.64 -6.83 -2.35
CA CYS A 42 3.67 -7.86 -2.19
C CYS A 42 4.65 -7.60 -1.03
N GLN A 43 4.74 -6.36 -0.53
CA GLN A 43 5.60 -5.97 0.59
C GLN A 43 4.83 -5.95 1.92
N LEU A 44 3.51 -5.96 1.89
CA LEU A 44 2.68 -5.95 3.10
C LEU A 44 2.68 -7.30 3.81
N LYS A 45 3.00 -7.26 5.11
CA LYS A 45 2.86 -8.42 6.00
C LYS A 45 1.44 -8.49 6.55
N LEU A 46 0.81 -9.65 6.42
CA LEU A 46 -0.50 -9.89 7.01
C LEU A 46 -0.40 -9.90 8.54
N THR A 47 -1.21 -9.06 9.18
CA THR A 47 -1.31 -8.97 10.65
C THR A 47 -2.76 -8.73 11.07
N ASN A 48 -3.05 -8.89 12.35
CA ASN A 48 -4.40 -8.61 12.88
C ASN A 48 -4.84 -7.15 12.70
N LYS A 49 -3.91 -6.21 12.47
CA LYS A 49 -4.22 -4.81 12.15
C LYS A 49 -4.94 -4.63 10.81
N LEU A 50 -4.85 -5.64 9.94
CA LEU A 50 -5.54 -5.66 8.65
C LEU A 50 -6.95 -6.25 8.75
N HIS A 51 -7.41 -6.61 9.95
CA HIS A 51 -8.76 -7.13 10.13
C HIS A 51 -9.77 -6.06 9.72
N GLU A 52 -10.67 -6.43 8.81
CA GLU A 52 -11.65 -5.52 8.18
C GLU A 52 -11.04 -4.34 7.42
N ALA A 53 -9.79 -4.43 6.97
CA ALA A 53 -9.19 -3.38 6.15
C ALA A 53 -9.87 -3.28 4.77
N GLU A 54 -10.11 -2.05 4.33
CA GLU A 54 -10.57 -1.76 2.98
C GLU A 54 -9.37 -1.60 2.05
N ILE A 55 -9.36 -2.36 0.95
CA ILE A 55 -8.28 -2.35 -0.05
C ILE A 55 -8.87 -1.94 -1.39
N ARG A 56 -8.19 -1.02 -2.09
CA ARG A 56 -8.49 -0.67 -3.49
C ARG A 56 -7.27 -0.92 -4.35
N ILE A 57 -7.49 -1.53 -5.50
CA ILE A 57 -6.43 -1.79 -6.48
C ILE A 57 -6.20 -0.51 -7.28
N LEU A 58 -4.94 -0.08 -7.34
CA LEU A 58 -4.50 1.13 -8.04
C LEU A 58 -3.57 0.77 -9.20
N GLY A 59 -3.87 -0.32 -9.91
CA GLY A 59 -3.09 -0.70 -11.08
C GLY A 59 -3.11 0.41 -12.12
N ASP A 60 -1.93 0.82 -12.60
CA ASP A 60 -1.84 1.50 -13.88
C ASP A 60 -2.17 0.47 -14.97
N GLY A 61 -3.14 0.84 -15.82
CA GLY A 61 -3.59 0.01 -16.94
C GLY A 61 -2.49 -0.25 -17.96
#